data_AF-A0A5P1E589-F1
#
_entry.id   AF-A0A5P1E589-F1
#
_cell.length_a   1.000
_cell.length_b   1.000
_cell.length_c   1.000
_cell.angle_alpha   90.00
_cell.angle_beta   90.00
_cell.angle_gamma   90.00
#
_symmetry.space_group_name_H-M   'P 1'
#
loop_
_entity.id
_entity.type
_entity.pdbx_description
1 polymer ?
#
loop_
_entity_poly.entity_id
_entity_poly.type
_entity_poly.pdbx_seq_one_letter_code
_entity_poly.pdbx_strand_id
1 'polypeptide(L)'
;MSTAATYELPESPAKKAKMTTMTVTPQEEGRVYGVDDDEDEIYNDGLHMMTAEEIDRYEEAVMRSDGFEVPEFPNVFAFGLITPIMNNISAKFRGKILKYARFAVDRHNEERVKEGARELRLDITGIVNCNAEVSCPVNYYITFEAKDLDMNELDQYEAKVVTSVPDDDEDDDEVPIFRKKPKPTNPPVPTEHGPSDSNRAVGDPSKVCET
;
A
#
# COMPACT_ATOMS: atom_id res chain seq x y z
N MET A 1 50.38 -37.85 -11.17
CA MET A 1 50.01 -38.82 -12.24
C MET A 1 48.49 -38.79 -12.42
N SER A 2 47.97 -39.49 -13.42
CA SER A 2 46.62 -39.34 -14.00
C SER A 2 46.45 -37.98 -14.69
N THR A 3 46.54 -37.83 -16.02
CA THR A 3 45.84 -38.45 -17.18
C THR A 3 44.44 -37.89 -17.42
N ALA A 4 44.23 -37.35 -18.63
CA ALA A 4 42.95 -36.90 -19.14
C ALA A 4 42.33 -37.95 -20.09
N ALA A 5 41.01 -37.87 -20.29
CA ALA A 5 40.31 -38.31 -21.50
C ALA A 5 38.94 -37.59 -21.56
N THR A 6 38.41 -37.42 -22.77
CA THR A 6 37.14 -36.71 -23.04
C THR A 6 36.18 -37.59 -23.84
N TYR A 7 34.87 -37.31 -23.67
CA TYR A 7 33.78 -37.69 -24.58
C TYR A 7 33.42 -39.18 -24.70
N GLU A 8 32.12 -39.47 -24.61
CA GLU A 8 31.30 -39.86 -25.77
C GLU A 8 29.81 -39.64 -25.44
N LEU A 9 28.96 -39.39 -26.44
CA LEU A 9 27.55 -39.02 -26.24
C LEU A 9 26.63 -39.72 -27.28
N PRO A 10 25.94 -40.81 -26.91
CA PRO A 10 25.05 -41.53 -27.82
C PRO A 10 23.62 -40.94 -27.83
N GLU A 11 23.11 -40.58 -29.01
CA GLU A 11 21.72 -40.16 -29.19
C GLU A 11 20.75 -41.34 -29.40
N SER A 12 19.51 -41.17 -28.90
CA SER A 12 18.27 -41.85 -29.35
C SER A 12 18.14 -43.38 -29.11
N PRO A 13 16.91 -43.97 -29.23
CA PRO A 13 15.63 -43.34 -29.57
C PRO A 13 14.48 -43.54 -28.55
N ALA A 14 13.50 -42.64 -28.69
CA ALA A 14 12.14 -42.58 -28.13
C ALA A 14 11.48 -43.82 -27.47
N LYS A 15 10.73 -43.53 -26.38
CA LYS A 15 9.30 -43.91 -26.22
C LYS A 15 8.58 -43.06 -25.15
N LYS A 16 7.30 -42.76 -25.37
CA LYS A 16 6.43 -42.04 -24.41
C LYS A 16 5.85 -42.99 -23.36
N ALA A 17 5.76 -42.49 -22.12
CA ALA A 17 4.76 -42.76 -21.07
C ALA A 17 4.24 -44.19 -20.80
N LYS A 18 4.25 -44.59 -19.52
CA LYS A 18 3.02 -44.55 -18.69
C LYS A 18 3.25 -44.69 -17.17
N MET A 19 2.56 -43.81 -16.44
CA MET A 19 1.97 -43.90 -15.09
C MET A 19 2.31 -45.04 -14.10
N THR A 20 2.59 -44.60 -12.86
CA THR A 20 1.92 -44.99 -11.60
C THR A 20 2.12 -46.38 -10.99
N THR A 21 2.66 -46.40 -9.75
CA THR A 21 2.28 -47.27 -8.61
C THR A 21 2.85 -46.60 -7.33
N MET A 22 2.01 -45.99 -6.47
CA MET A 22 1.61 -46.42 -5.10
C MET A 22 2.78 -46.58 -4.09
N THR A 23 2.68 -46.20 -2.81
CA THR A 23 1.66 -46.48 -1.75
C THR A 23 1.58 -45.32 -0.71
N VAL A 24 0.54 -45.04 0.12
CA VAL A 24 -0.63 -45.77 0.73
C VAL A 24 -0.22 -46.62 1.95
N THR A 25 -0.29 -46.15 3.21
CA THR A 25 -1.46 -46.03 4.14
C THR A 25 -1.04 -45.32 5.47
N PRO A 26 -1.91 -45.09 6.50
CA PRO A 26 -3.34 -44.71 6.53
C PRO A 26 -3.70 -43.58 7.56
N GLN A 27 -4.72 -42.76 7.28
CA GLN A 27 -5.95 -42.63 8.11
C GLN A 27 -6.96 -41.64 7.49
N GLU A 28 -8.25 -42.03 7.57
CA GLU A 28 -9.51 -41.27 7.46
C GLU A 28 -9.75 -40.29 6.27
N GLU A 29 -10.75 -40.65 5.45
CA GLU A 29 -11.78 -39.85 4.69
C GLU A 29 -11.40 -38.44 4.19
N GLY A 30 -11.46 -38.05 2.89
CA GLY A 30 -12.48 -38.32 1.85
C GLY A 30 -13.48 -37.14 1.77
N ARG A 31 -13.85 -36.52 0.63
CA ARG A 31 -13.63 -36.75 -0.82
C ARG A 31 -13.90 -35.44 -1.62
N VAL A 32 -13.58 -35.42 -2.91
CA VAL A 32 -13.76 -34.30 -3.88
C VAL A 32 -15.21 -33.77 -3.99
N TYR A 33 -15.33 -32.46 -4.27
CA TYR A 33 -16.56 -31.68 -4.49
C TYR A 33 -17.25 -31.96 -5.86
N GLY A 34 -18.38 -31.29 -6.12
CA GLY A 34 -18.95 -31.10 -7.45
C GLY A 34 -19.82 -29.84 -7.49
N VAL A 35 -19.60 -28.97 -8.48
CA VAL A 35 -20.56 -27.94 -8.90
C VAL A 35 -21.00 -28.26 -10.32
N ASP A 36 -22.32 -28.28 -10.53
CA ASP A 36 -22.94 -28.08 -11.84
C ASP A 36 -24.43 -27.77 -11.62
N ASP A 37 -24.75 -26.48 -11.63
CA ASP A 37 -26.04 -25.94 -12.09
C ASP A 37 -25.67 -24.63 -12.84
N ASP A 38 -24.85 -24.82 -13.89
CA ASP A 38 -24.35 -23.88 -14.90
C ASP A 38 -23.43 -22.69 -14.46
N GLU A 39 -23.09 -22.48 -13.18
CA GLU A 39 -22.28 -21.29 -12.75
C GLU A 39 -20.91 -21.54 -12.06
N ASP A 40 -20.35 -22.76 -12.08
CA ASP A 40 -18.92 -23.00 -11.73
C ASP A 40 -18.41 -24.36 -12.27
N GLU A 41 -17.34 -24.38 -13.09
CA GLU A 41 -16.66 -25.63 -13.53
C GLU A 41 -15.11 -25.54 -13.42
N ILE A 42 -14.60 -24.69 -12.51
CA ILE A 42 -13.16 -24.58 -12.21
C ILE A 42 -12.87 -24.76 -10.71
N TYR A 43 -13.62 -24.09 -9.82
CA TYR A 43 -13.29 -23.98 -8.39
C TYR A 43 -13.96 -25.06 -7.53
N ASN A 44 -13.73 -26.31 -7.92
CA ASN A 44 -14.29 -27.50 -7.28
C ASN A 44 -13.51 -27.92 -6.00
N ASP A 45 -13.15 -26.92 -5.18
CA ASP A 45 -12.29 -27.04 -3.99
C ASP A 45 -12.76 -26.18 -2.77
N GLY A 46 -13.79 -25.36 -2.94
CA GLY A 46 -14.35 -24.47 -1.90
C GLY A 46 -13.77 -23.05 -1.89
N LEU A 47 -12.89 -22.73 -2.84
CA LEU A 47 -12.46 -21.37 -3.14
C LEU A 47 -13.58 -20.60 -3.86
N HIS A 48 -13.75 -19.33 -3.54
CA HIS A 48 -14.61 -18.40 -4.28
C HIS A 48 -13.86 -17.08 -4.52
N MET A 49 -14.60 -16.00 -4.81
CA MET A 49 -14.06 -14.66 -5.03
C MET A 49 -14.44 -13.72 -3.88
N MET A 50 -13.70 -12.61 -3.79
CA MET A 50 -13.91 -11.47 -2.88
C MET A 50 -15.39 -11.18 -2.61
N THR A 51 -15.91 -11.49 -1.40
CA THR A 51 -17.32 -11.27 -1.04
C THR A 51 -17.57 -9.82 -0.62
N ALA A 52 -18.79 -9.30 -0.80
CA ALA A 52 -19.07 -7.86 -0.61
C ALA A 52 -18.79 -7.30 0.80
N GLU A 53 -19.22 -7.98 1.87
CA GLU A 53 -18.99 -7.48 3.24
C GLU A 53 -17.57 -7.75 3.72
N GLU A 54 -16.85 -8.66 3.08
CA GLU A 54 -15.42 -8.77 3.24
C GLU A 54 -14.75 -7.65 2.47
N ILE A 55 -15.22 -7.31 1.26
CA ILE A 55 -14.72 -6.23 0.39
C ILE A 55 -14.47 -4.93 1.14
N ASP A 56 -15.49 -4.37 1.78
CA ASP A 56 -15.36 -3.12 2.53
C ASP A 56 -14.36 -3.20 3.72
N ARG A 57 -13.96 -4.40 4.13
CA ARG A 57 -13.03 -4.67 5.25
C ARG A 57 -11.55 -4.86 4.87
N TYR A 58 -11.13 -4.88 3.59
CA TYR A 58 -9.70 -4.86 3.00
C TYR A 58 -8.80 -3.52 3.36
N GLU A 59 -9.90 -2.78 2.80
CA GLU A 59 -10.46 -1.44 2.38
C GLU A 59 -10.78 -0.32 3.42
N GLU A 60 -11.05 -0.57 4.71
CA GLU A 60 -11.20 0.53 5.72
C GLU A 60 -10.02 0.71 6.72
N ALA A 61 -8.99 -0.13 6.66
CA ALA A 61 -8.05 -0.32 7.78
C ALA A 61 -6.55 -0.63 7.49
N VAL A 62 -6.15 -1.09 6.29
CA VAL A 62 -4.95 -0.50 5.68
C VAL A 62 -5.28 0.96 5.32
N MET A 63 -6.54 1.32 4.97
CA MET A 63 -7.14 2.68 5.03
C MET A 63 -6.85 3.28 6.40
N ARG A 64 -6.67 4.60 6.46
CA ARG A 64 -6.10 5.31 7.61
C ARG A 64 -4.62 4.94 7.93
N SER A 65 -3.93 4.09 7.14
CA SER A 65 -2.52 3.68 7.39
C SER A 65 -1.56 3.56 6.18
N ASP A 66 -1.64 4.50 5.22
CA ASP A 66 -0.60 4.78 4.21
C ASP A 66 -0.18 3.59 3.32
N GLY A 67 -1.18 2.87 2.81
CA GLY A 67 -1.03 1.84 1.77
C GLY A 67 -1.73 2.04 0.40
N PHE A 68 -2.16 3.19 -0.15
CA PHE A 68 -2.62 4.46 0.43
C PHE A 68 -4.15 4.58 0.18
N GLU A 69 -4.98 3.71 0.75
CA GLU A 69 -4.69 2.88 1.91
C GLU A 69 -5.74 1.73 1.94
N VAL A 70 -5.38 0.45 1.68
CA VAL A 70 -6.30 -0.59 1.09
C VAL A 70 -6.04 -2.07 1.51
N PRO A 71 -7.00 -2.73 2.20
CA PRO A 71 -6.95 -4.84 2.98
C PRO A 71 -6.87 -6.23 2.28
N GLU A 72 -7.50 -7.26 2.89
CA GLU A 72 -7.50 -8.71 2.55
C GLU A 72 -8.84 -9.46 2.85
N PHE A 73 -9.12 -10.61 2.19
CA PHE A 73 -10.35 -11.44 2.35
C PHE A 73 -10.12 -12.98 2.38
N PRO A 74 -11.05 -13.81 2.91
CA PRO A 74 -10.92 -15.28 3.07
C PRO A 74 -11.69 -16.15 2.05
N ASN A 75 -11.21 -17.38 1.79
CA ASN A 75 -11.69 -18.27 0.71
C ASN A 75 -11.78 -17.55 -0.65
N VAL A 76 -10.80 -16.70 -0.90
CA VAL A 76 -10.70 -15.80 -2.03
C VAL A 76 -9.49 -16.16 -2.87
N PHE A 77 -9.64 -16.20 -4.20
CA PHE A 77 -8.50 -16.09 -5.08
C PHE A 77 -8.04 -14.62 -5.18
N ALA A 78 -7.07 -14.23 -4.36
CA ALA A 78 -6.38 -12.94 -4.42
C ALA A 78 -4.88 -13.10 -4.18
N PHE A 79 -4.09 -12.40 -4.97
CA PHE A 79 -2.64 -12.50 -5.03
C PHE A 79 -2.05 -11.11 -5.31
N GLY A 80 -0.96 -10.76 -4.62
CA GLY A 80 -0.50 -9.37 -4.55
C GLY A 80 -1.29 -8.59 -3.50
N LEU A 81 -0.81 -8.62 -2.26
CA LEU A 81 -1.55 -8.24 -1.06
C LEU A 81 -0.76 -7.19 -0.25
N ILE A 82 -1.43 -6.16 0.28
CA ILE A 82 -0.79 -4.88 0.66
C ILE A 82 -0.38 -4.86 2.13
N THR A 83 0.93 -4.86 2.40
CA THR A 83 1.49 -5.09 3.74
C THR A 83 2.48 -4.01 4.20
N PRO A 84 2.44 -3.51 5.46
CA PRO A 84 3.44 -2.55 5.97
C PRO A 84 4.82 -3.19 6.14
N ILE A 85 5.83 -2.73 5.40
CA ILE A 85 7.20 -3.29 5.40
C ILE A 85 8.22 -2.49 6.21
N MET A 86 7.98 -1.19 6.44
CA MET A 86 9.03 -0.22 6.77
C MET A 86 9.80 -0.49 8.08
N ASN A 87 9.18 -1.19 9.02
CA ASN A 87 9.73 -1.47 10.35
C ASN A 87 10.68 -2.68 10.39
N ASN A 88 10.63 -3.56 9.37
CA ASN A 88 11.28 -4.88 9.39
C ASN A 88 12.47 -5.01 8.42
N ILE A 89 12.86 -3.92 7.76
CA ILE A 89 13.82 -3.94 6.65
C ILE A 89 15.26 -3.57 7.09
N SER A 90 16.24 -4.31 6.57
CA SER A 90 17.67 -4.06 6.83
C SER A 90 18.10 -2.66 6.36
N ALA A 91 19.20 -2.12 6.92
CA ALA A 91 19.76 -0.83 6.49
C ALA A 91 20.02 -0.75 4.97
N LYS A 92 20.45 -1.88 4.34
CA LYS A 92 20.60 -2.00 2.87
C LYS A 92 19.26 -1.80 2.15
N PHE A 93 18.18 -2.39 2.65
CA PHE A 93 16.86 -2.33 2.03
C PHE A 93 16.11 -1.03 2.37
N ARG A 94 16.31 -0.44 3.55
CA ARG A 94 15.92 0.97 3.84
C ARG A 94 16.63 1.94 2.88
N GLY A 95 17.87 1.62 2.49
CA GLY A 95 18.56 2.28 1.38
C GLY A 95 17.90 2.06 0.01
N LYS A 96 17.24 0.92 -0.26
CA LYS A 96 16.42 0.70 -1.47
C LYS A 96 15.15 1.56 -1.46
N ILE A 97 14.42 1.59 -0.33
CA ILE A 97 13.23 2.45 -0.19
C ILE A 97 13.58 3.94 -0.30
N LEU A 98 14.73 4.38 0.25
CA LEU A 98 15.21 5.76 0.05
C LEU A 98 15.61 6.06 -1.41
N LYS A 99 16.15 5.08 -2.16
CA LYS A 99 16.33 5.23 -3.60
C LYS A 99 14.99 5.39 -4.31
N TYR A 100 13.97 4.61 -3.95
CA TYR A 100 12.63 4.72 -4.54
C TYR A 100 11.93 6.03 -4.21
N ALA A 101 12.07 6.55 -2.99
CA ALA A 101 11.58 7.89 -2.65
C ALA A 101 12.29 8.99 -3.48
N ARG A 102 13.59 8.85 -3.77
CA ARG A 102 14.33 9.80 -4.64
C ARG A 102 13.92 9.68 -6.09
N PHE A 103 13.89 8.46 -6.62
CA PHE A 103 13.38 8.17 -7.96
C PHE A 103 11.98 8.75 -8.18
N ALA A 104 11.11 8.68 -7.17
CA ALA A 104 9.79 9.30 -7.23
C ALA A 104 9.82 10.83 -7.32
N VAL A 105 10.77 11.51 -6.66
CA VAL A 105 11.01 12.96 -6.82
C VAL A 105 11.60 13.27 -8.20
N ASP A 106 12.60 12.51 -8.63
CA ASP A 106 13.31 12.72 -9.90
C ASP A 106 12.35 12.55 -11.09
N ARG A 107 11.61 11.45 -11.13
CA ARG A 107 10.58 11.15 -12.14
C ARG A 107 9.45 12.19 -12.16
N HIS A 108 9.02 12.68 -10.99
CA HIS A 108 8.06 13.79 -10.90
C HIS A 108 8.64 15.09 -11.48
N ASN A 109 9.92 15.37 -11.24
CA ASN A 109 10.60 16.57 -11.74
C ASN A 109 10.82 16.54 -13.27
N GLU A 110 11.12 15.38 -13.85
CA GLU A 110 11.22 15.21 -15.31
C GLU A 110 9.95 15.67 -16.03
N GLU A 111 8.77 15.24 -15.56
CA GLU A 111 7.50 15.63 -16.18
C GLU A 111 7.22 17.13 -15.98
N ARG A 112 7.45 17.67 -14.76
CA ARG A 112 7.33 19.12 -14.51
C ARG A 112 8.20 19.97 -15.45
N VAL A 113 9.42 19.53 -15.76
CA VAL A 113 10.32 20.25 -16.68
C VAL A 113 9.83 20.18 -18.13
N LYS A 114 9.30 19.04 -18.58
CA LYS A 114 8.67 18.91 -19.92
C LYS A 114 7.45 19.83 -20.06
N GLU A 115 6.69 20.01 -18.99
CA GLU A 115 5.56 20.95 -18.89
C GLU A 115 5.99 22.43 -18.78
N GLY A 116 7.29 22.71 -18.71
CA GLY A 116 7.84 24.08 -18.57
C GLY A 116 7.71 24.66 -17.15
N ALA A 117 7.33 23.84 -16.16
CA ALA A 117 7.40 24.20 -14.76
C ALA A 117 8.85 24.06 -14.22
N ARG A 118 9.09 24.59 -13.01
CA ARG A 118 10.34 24.35 -12.29
C ARG A 118 10.29 23.01 -11.56
N GLU A 119 11.45 22.41 -11.35
CA GLU A 119 11.64 21.25 -10.48
C GLU A 119 11.14 21.53 -9.05
N LEU A 120 10.68 20.49 -8.35
CA LEU A 120 10.43 20.50 -6.91
C LEU A 120 11.72 20.12 -6.18
N ARG A 121 12.31 21.09 -5.49
CA ARG A 121 13.64 20.94 -4.87
C ARG A 121 13.51 20.40 -3.44
N LEU A 122 13.33 19.08 -3.32
CA LEU A 122 13.16 18.39 -2.04
C LEU A 122 14.47 17.83 -1.47
N ASP A 123 14.74 18.10 -0.19
CA ASP A 123 15.73 17.38 0.61
C ASP A 123 15.02 16.37 1.51
N ILE A 124 15.11 15.08 1.19
CA ILE A 124 14.41 14.00 1.90
C ILE A 124 15.08 13.76 3.25
N THR A 125 14.42 14.20 4.33
CA THR A 125 14.91 14.08 5.72
C THR A 125 14.78 12.66 6.25
N GLY A 126 13.78 11.90 5.80
CA GLY A 126 13.64 10.48 6.15
C GLY A 126 12.40 9.81 5.58
N ILE A 127 12.38 8.47 5.63
CA ILE A 127 11.18 7.68 5.30
C ILE A 127 10.34 7.47 6.56
N VAL A 128 9.06 7.85 6.49
CA VAL A 128 8.06 7.85 7.57
C VAL A 128 7.34 6.51 7.63
N ASN A 129 6.79 6.04 6.51
CA ASN A 129 6.18 4.73 6.36
C ASN A 129 6.52 4.12 4.98
N CYS A 130 6.25 2.83 4.80
CA CYS A 130 6.26 2.15 3.52
C CYS A 130 5.47 0.85 3.65
N ASN A 131 4.39 0.72 2.88
CA ASN A 131 3.69 -0.55 2.67
C ASN A 131 4.14 -1.12 1.31
N ALA A 132 3.92 -2.42 1.05
CA ALA A 132 4.29 -3.06 -0.20
C ALA A 132 3.37 -4.22 -0.54
N GLU A 133 3.18 -4.44 -1.84
CA GLU A 133 2.32 -5.47 -2.42
C GLU A 133 3.24 -6.41 -3.20
N VAL A 134 3.44 -7.61 -2.67
CA VAL A 134 4.47 -8.54 -3.18
C VAL A 134 3.86 -9.50 -4.21
N SER A 135 3.33 -8.90 -5.27
CA SER A 135 3.06 -9.50 -6.57
C SER A 135 4.35 -9.54 -7.42
N CYS A 136 4.27 -10.04 -8.64
CA CYS A 136 5.22 -9.71 -9.71
C CYS A 136 4.44 -8.89 -10.76
N PRO A 137 4.69 -7.59 -10.95
CA PRO A 137 5.68 -6.71 -10.29
C PRO A 137 5.38 -6.42 -8.80
N VAL A 138 6.36 -5.89 -8.07
CA VAL A 138 6.21 -5.49 -6.65
C VAL A 138 5.87 -4.00 -6.54
N ASN A 139 4.83 -3.66 -5.78
CA ASN A 139 4.50 -2.26 -5.48
C ASN A 139 5.05 -1.83 -4.11
N TYR A 140 5.44 -0.57 -3.97
CA TYR A 140 5.89 0.08 -2.73
C TYR A 140 5.13 1.39 -2.51
N TYR A 141 4.36 1.48 -1.42
CA TYR A 141 3.55 2.61 -1.00
C TYR A 141 4.31 3.40 0.09
N ILE A 142 5.23 4.27 -0.33
CA ILE A 142 6.20 4.98 0.52
C ILE A 142 5.60 6.30 1.05
N THR A 143 5.63 6.53 2.36
CA THR A 143 5.46 7.87 2.95
C THR A 143 6.82 8.38 3.42
N PHE A 144 7.22 9.58 3.04
CA PHE A 144 8.50 10.18 3.43
C PHE A 144 8.34 11.63 3.88
N GLU A 145 9.28 12.12 4.66
CA GLU A 145 9.38 13.52 5.04
C GLU A 145 10.48 14.17 4.19
N ALA A 146 10.20 15.38 3.71
CA ALA A 146 11.17 16.17 2.97
C ALA A 146 10.99 17.66 3.22
N LYS A 147 12.11 18.38 3.12
CA LYS A 147 12.15 19.83 3.17
C LYS A 147 12.10 20.41 1.76
N ASP A 148 11.14 21.28 1.49
CA ASP A 148 11.14 22.11 0.29
C ASP A 148 12.22 23.19 0.42
N LEU A 149 13.19 23.22 -0.50
CA LEU A 149 14.33 24.14 -0.44
C LEU A 149 14.03 25.55 -0.98
N ASP A 150 12.91 25.74 -1.69
CA ASP A 150 12.50 27.04 -2.23
C ASP A 150 11.47 27.74 -1.32
N MET A 151 10.61 26.97 -0.63
CA MET A 151 9.68 27.46 0.40
C MET A 151 10.26 27.40 1.82
N ASN A 152 11.29 26.58 2.06
CA ASN A 152 11.84 26.27 3.39
C ASN A 152 10.82 25.61 4.35
N GLU A 153 9.73 25.04 3.85
CA GLU A 153 8.80 24.21 4.63
C GLU A 153 9.31 22.77 4.83
N LEU A 154 8.88 22.13 5.92
CA LEU A 154 9.04 20.70 6.15
C LEU A 154 7.66 20.03 6.03
N ASP A 155 7.58 18.97 5.23
CA ASP A 155 6.33 18.32 4.86
C ASP A 155 6.49 16.81 4.69
N GLN A 156 5.36 16.10 4.75
CA GLN A 156 5.30 14.70 4.38
C GLN A 156 4.78 14.54 2.94
N TYR A 157 5.21 13.49 2.29
CA TYR A 157 4.91 13.14 0.91
C TYR A 157 4.61 11.63 0.82
N GLU A 158 3.70 11.26 -0.07
CA GLU A 158 3.28 9.89 -0.34
C GLU A 158 3.62 9.55 -1.80
N ALA A 159 4.25 8.41 -2.03
CA ALA A 159 4.64 7.95 -3.35
C ALA A 159 4.46 6.43 -3.53
N LYS A 160 3.75 6.01 -4.59
CA LYS A 160 3.70 4.61 -5.03
C LYS A 160 4.79 4.42 -6.07
N VAL A 161 5.62 3.40 -5.90
CA VAL A 161 6.63 2.95 -6.87
C VAL A 161 6.34 1.49 -7.23
N VAL A 162 6.35 1.16 -8.51
CA VAL A 162 6.17 -0.20 -9.03
C VAL A 162 7.48 -0.64 -9.66
N THR A 163 7.94 -1.86 -9.41
CA THR A 163 9.26 -2.30 -9.90
C THR A 163 9.18 -3.32 -11.00
N SER A 164 10.03 -3.21 -12.03
CA SER A 164 10.09 -4.18 -13.13
C SER A 164 10.32 -5.62 -12.64
N VAL A 165 9.94 -6.61 -13.46
CA VAL A 165 10.15 -8.02 -13.14
C VAL A 165 11.61 -8.37 -13.48
N PRO A 166 12.35 -9.11 -12.63
CA PRO A 166 13.81 -9.29 -12.79
C PRO A 166 14.30 -10.06 -14.03
N ASP A 167 13.39 -10.52 -14.89
CA ASP A 167 13.67 -11.24 -16.13
C ASP A 167 13.48 -10.36 -17.39
N ASP A 168 13.02 -9.12 -17.24
CA ASP A 168 12.90 -8.12 -18.30
C ASP A 168 14.19 -7.26 -18.38
N ASP A 169 14.75 -7.06 -19.59
CA ASP A 169 15.99 -6.30 -19.84
C ASP A 169 15.80 -4.75 -19.78
N GLU A 170 14.61 -4.27 -19.41
CA GLU A 170 14.24 -2.84 -19.40
C GLU A 170 13.97 -2.35 -17.95
N ASP A 171 14.64 -1.26 -17.53
CA ASP A 171 14.56 -0.65 -16.18
C ASP A 171 13.24 0.14 -15.99
N ASP A 172 12.10 -0.50 -16.27
CA ASP A 172 10.74 0.08 -16.29
C ASP A 172 10.12 0.24 -14.87
N ASP A 173 10.89 0.73 -13.90
CA ASP A 173 10.35 1.12 -12.60
C ASP A 173 9.39 2.33 -12.78
N GLU A 174 8.15 2.26 -12.30
CA GLU A 174 7.15 3.32 -12.42
C GLU A 174 6.89 4.06 -11.09
N VAL A 175 6.26 5.24 -11.18
CA VAL A 175 5.86 6.07 -10.02
C VAL A 175 4.37 6.48 -10.10
N PRO A 176 3.40 5.57 -9.90
CA PRO A 176 1.98 5.88 -10.12
C PRO A 176 1.35 6.87 -9.13
N ILE A 177 1.99 7.14 -7.99
CA ILE A 177 1.54 8.17 -7.03
C ILE A 177 2.76 9.00 -6.62
N PHE A 178 2.60 10.32 -6.57
CA PHE A 178 3.49 11.25 -5.87
C PHE A 178 2.69 12.49 -5.42
N ARG A 179 2.60 12.76 -4.11
CA ARG A 179 1.85 13.92 -3.56
C ARG A 179 2.37 14.40 -2.21
N LYS A 180 2.18 15.68 -1.88
CA LYS A 180 2.34 16.23 -0.51
C LYS A 180 1.14 15.80 0.35
N LYS A 181 1.39 15.14 1.48
CA LYS A 181 0.38 14.66 2.45
C LYS A 181 -0.29 15.87 3.12
N PRO A 182 -1.64 15.90 3.23
CA PRO A 182 -2.34 17.02 3.87
C PRO A 182 -2.00 17.12 5.37
N LYS A 183 -1.79 18.35 5.84
CA LYS A 183 -1.63 18.66 7.27
C LYS A 183 -2.99 18.57 7.99
N PRO A 184 -3.07 18.05 9.24
CA PRO A 184 -4.34 17.96 9.98
C PRO A 184 -4.98 19.33 10.25
N THR A 185 -6.07 19.64 9.54
CA THR A 185 -6.77 20.94 9.65
C THR A 185 -7.74 20.97 10.83
N ASN A 186 -7.20 21.08 12.04
CA ASN A 186 -8.00 21.46 13.22
C ASN A 186 -8.10 23.00 13.30
N PRO A 187 -9.28 23.61 13.11
CA PRO A 187 -9.50 24.98 13.57
C PRO A 187 -9.51 24.99 15.10
N PRO A 188 -8.91 26.01 15.76
CA PRO A 188 -9.22 26.24 17.16
C PRO A 188 -10.68 26.68 17.26
N VAL A 189 -11.50 25.95 18.01
CA VAL A 189 -12.87 26.37 18.37
C VAL A 189 -12.79 27.17 19.67
N PRO A 190 -12.98 28.50 19.65
CA PRO A 190 -13.09 29.29 20.86
C PRO A 190 -14.57 29.28 21.27
N THR A 191 -14.99 28.29 22.06
CA THR A 191 -16.34 28.31 22.63
C THR A 191 -16.46 29.51 23.57
N GLU A 192 -17.41 30.38 23.26
CA GLU A 192 -17.46 31.75 23.78
C GLU A 192 -17.76 31.82 25.28
N HIS A 193 -17.17 32.80 25.98
CA HIS A 193 -17.70 33.23 27.28
C HIS A 193 -19.04 33.95 27.05
N GLY A 194 -20.14 33.21 27.18
CA GLY A 194 -21.48 33.75 27.04
C GLY A 194 -21.76 34.92 28.00
N PRO A 195 -22.44 36.00 27.56
CA PRO A 195 -22.69 37.17 28.38
C PRO A 195 -23.71 36.90 29.48
N SER A 196 -23.29 37.00 30.74
CA SER A 196 -24.18 36.95 31.91
C SER A 196 -24.48 38.35 32.42
N ASP A 197 -25.20 39.12 31.60
CA ASP A 197 -25.67 40.48 31.94
C ASP A 197 -26.74 40.41 33.05
N SER A 198 -26.27 40.43 34.29
CA SER A 198 -27.11 40.38 35.49
C SER A 198 -27.65 41.78 35.85
N ASN A 199 -28.68 42.19 35.11
CA ASN A 199 -29.69 43.24 35.38
C ASN A 199 -29.41 44.25 36.51
N ARG A 200 -29.32 45.54 36.16
CA ARG A 200 -29.24 46.64 37.14
C ARG A 200 -30.20 47.79 36.80
N ALA A 201 -31.09 48.14 37.75
CA ALA A 201 -32.24 49.05 37.59
C ALA A 201 -33.33 48.51 36.63
N VAL A 202 -34.62 48.79 36.78
CA VAL A 202 -35.32 50.02 37.25
C VAL A 202 -36.31 49.73 38.39
N GLY A 203 -36.56 50.72 39.27
CA GLY A 203 -37.50 50.55 40.39
C GLY A 203 -37.77 51.80 41.25
N ASP A 204 -38.08 52.95 40.65
CA ASP A 204 -38.61 54.14 41.36
C ASP A 204 -39.91 54.62 40.71
N PRO A 205 -41.05 54.47 41.42
CA PRO A 205 -42.28 55.20 41.13
C PRO A 205 -42.76 55.98 42.38
N SER A 206 -41.97 56.97 42.79
CA SER A 206 -42.33 58.20 43.52
C SER A 206 -43.82 58.46 43.86
N LYS A 207 -44.07 58.88 45.12
CA LYS A 207 -45.37 59.27 45.75
C LYS A 207 -46.18 58.03 46.23
N VAL A 208 -46.93 58.09 47.33
CA VAL A 208 -47.80 59.18 47.85
C VAL A 208 -47.44 59.63 49.28
N CYS A 209 -47.81 60.85 49.63
CA CYS A 209 -47.80 61.38 51.00
C CYS A 209 -49.10 61.00 51.74
N GLU A 210 -49.11 61.00 53.08
CA GLU A 210 -50.09 61.78 53.85
C GLU A 210 -49.76 61.86 55.36
N THR A 211 -50.16 62.99 55.96
CA THR A 211 -50.25 63.34 57.40
C THR A 211 -49.15 62.86 58.35
#